data_AF-A0AA96F279-F1
#
_entry.id   AF-A0AA96F279-F1
#
_cell.length_a   1.000
_cell.length_b   1.000
_cell.length_c   1.000
_cell.angle_alpha   90.00
_cell.angle_beta   90.00
_cell.angle_gamma   90.00
#
_symmetry.space_group_name_H-M   'P 1'
#
loop_
_entity.id
_entity.type
_entity.pdbx_description
1 polymer ?
#
loop_
_entity_poly.entity_id
_entity_poly.type
_entity_poly.pdbx_seq_one_letter_code
_entity_poly.pdbx_strand_id
1 'polypeptide(L)'
;MNEQNDKNKVGRPFKMEKWIPALKSVLEERNIVFLTDTDLVFLVNKKLPIEDRITTRCFKNWKAGKFAPNEELGEQFIELVQEALINEKEALLNSLKNEKSGYWVRYAWILERKFEEYNLKQVTENINKNEETQIIQITAANLEQKKMIENLINVDFEEVKPKQIKIKPEVESTDNKEEDYGF
;
A
#
# COMPACT_ATOMS: atom_id res chain seq x y z
N MET A 1 -10.14 0.97 -57.90
CA MET A 1 -8.71 1.01 -57.50
C MET A 1 -8.63 1.78 -56.20
N ASN A 2 -8.44 1.09 -55.08
CA ASN A 2 -8.04 1.66 -53.79
C ASN A 2 -7.39 0.52 -52.99
N GLU A 3 -6.28 0.03 -53.50
CA GLU A 3 -5.40 -0.93 -52.82
C GLU A 3 -4.03 -0.27 -52.66
N GLN A 4 -3.90 0.64 -51.70
CA GLN A 4 -2.60 1.15 -51.26
C GLN A 4 -2.80 1.93 -49.98
N ASN A 5 -2.75 1.24 -48.83
CA ASN A 5 -2.26 1.80 -47.57
C ASN A 5 -2.01 0.80 -46.43
N ASP A 6 -2.19 -0.52 -46.63
CA ASP A 6 -2.08 -1.49 -45.52
C ASP A 6 -0.73 -2.25 -45.39
N LYS A 7 0.31 -1.85 -46.13
CA LYS A 7 1.54 -2.68 -46.20
C LYS A 7 2.70 -2.31 -45.25
N ASN A 8 2.54 -1.32 -44.37
CA ASN A 8 3.65 -0.82 -43.54
C ASN A 8 3.47 -0.87 -42.00
N LYS A 9 2.58 -1.71 -41.45
CA LYS A 9 2.56 -2.03 -40.00
C LYS A 9 3.08 -3.45 -39.73
N VAL A 10 4.33 -3.73 -40.10
CA VAL A 10 5.04 -4.96 -39.68
C VAL A 10 5.54 -4.78 -38.24
N GLY A 11 4.61 -4.51 -37.33
CA GLY A 11 4.84 -4.46 -35.88
C GLY A 11 4.20 -5.69 -35.24
N ARG A 12 4.76 -6.15 -34.12
CA ARG A 12 4.11 -7.17 -33.29
C ARG A 12 2.68 -6.71 -32.97
N PRO A 13 1.64 -7.54 -33.18
CA PRO A 13 0.25 -7.14 -32.93
C PRO A 13 0.09 -6.65 -31.50
N PHE A 14 -0.56 -5.48 -31.35
CA PHE A 14 -0.74 -4.82 -30.06
C PHE A 14 -1.88 -5.49 -29.30
N LYS A 15 -1.52 -6.44 -28.43
CA LYS A 15 -2.49 -7.31 -27.73
C LYS A 15 -3.45 -6.58 -26.79
N MET A 16 -3.18 -5.32 -26.46
CA MET A 16 -3.95 -4.52 -25.51
C MET A 16 -5.41 -4.34 -25.92
N GLU A 17 -5.68 -4.21 -27.23
CA GLU A 17 -7.05 -4.06 -27.78
C GLU A 17 -8.00 -5.17 -27.33
N LYS A 18 -7.51 -6.40 -27.29
CA LYS A 18 -8.29 -7.57 -26.83
C LYS A 18 -8.19 -7.78 -25.33
N TRP A 19 -7.13 -7.27 -24.72
CA TRP A 19 -6.85 -7.45 -23.30
C TRP A 19 -7.73 -6.55 -22.42
N ILE A 20 -7.96 -5.30 -22.83
CA ILE A 20 -8.83 -4.32 -22.16
C ILE A 20 -10.26 -4.85 -21.93
N PRO A 21 -11.00 -5.34 -22.94
CA PRO A 21 -12.36 -5.83 -22.73
C PRO A 21 -12.39 -7.09 -21.85
N ALA A 22 -11.38 -7.97 -21.98
CA ALA A 22 -11.26 -9.15 -21.13
C ALA A 22 -10.95 -8.77 -19.67
N LEU A 23 -10.12 -7.75 -19.46
CA LEU A 23 -9.86 -7.16 -18.13
C LEU A 23 -11.16 -6.64 -17.53
N LYS A 24 -11.90 -5.80 -18.25
CA LYS A 24 -13.16 -5.23 -17.78
C LYS A 24 -14.16 -6.33 -17.33
N SER A 25 -14.32 -7.38 -18.15
CA SER A 25 -15.16 -8.53 -17.78
C SER A 25 -14.69 -9.25 -16.52
N VAL A 26 -13.37 -9.39 -16.29
CA VAL A 26 -12.84 -9.98 -15.04
C VAL A 26 -13.13 -9.09 -13.83
N LEU A 27 -13.03 -7.77 -14.01
CA LEU A 27 -13.27 -6.80 -12.96
C LEU A 27 -14.76 -6.75 -12.55
N GLU A 28 -15.68 -6.85 -13.50
CA GLU A 28 -17.12 -6.85 -13.23
C GLU A 28 -17.63 -8.15 -12.56
N GLU A 29 -17.05 -9.30 -12.89
CA GLU A 29 -17.54 -10.61 -12.43
C GLU A 29 -17.17 -10.97 -10.98
N ARG A 30 -16.15 -10.32 -10.40
CA ARG A 30 -15.61 -10.72 -9.09
C ARG A 30 -15.55 -9.52 -8.18
N ASN A 31 -15.76 -9.74 -6.88
CA ASN A 31 -15.43 -8.74 -5.89
C ASN A 31 -13.90 -8.75 -5.69
N ILE A 32 -13.20 -7.76 -6.28
CA ILE A 32 -11.76 -7.76 -6.59
C ILE A 32 -10.87 -7.57 -5.35
N VAL A 33 -11.35 -7.73 -4.12
CA VAL A 33 -10.66 -7.26 -2.90
C VAL A 33 -9.19 -7.74 -2.76
N PHE A 34 -8.82 -8.86 -3.40
CA PHE A 34 -7.53 -9.53 -3.23
C PHE A 34 -6.79 -9.89 -4.53
N LEU A 35 -7.01 -9.22 -5.67
CA LEU A 35 -6.24 -9.58 -6.86
C LEU A 35 -4.87 -8.90 -6.86
N THR A 36 -3.81 -9.70 -6.88
CA THR A 36 -2.48 -9.21 -7.20
C THR A 36 -2.35 -9.00 -8.71
N ASP A 37 -1.37 -8.20 -9.14
CA ASP A 37 -1.04 -8.05 -10.57
C ASP A 37 -0.86 -9.43 -11.27
N THR A 38 -0.30 -10.42 -10.56
CA THR A 38 -0.14 -11.79 -11.06
C THR A 38 -1.46 -12.52 -11.23
N ASP A 39 -2.38 -12.39 -10.27
CA ASP A 39 -3.70 -13.04 -10.34
C ASP A 39 -4.54 -12.43 -11.46
N LEU A 40 -4.49 -11.10 -11.59
CA LEU A 40 -5.19 -10.38 -12.64
C LEU A 40 -4.73 -10.84 -14.03
N VAL A 41 -3.42 -10.93 -14.24
CA VAL A 41 -2.86 -11.44 -15.49
C VAL A 41 -3.29 -12.88 -15.76
N PHE A 42 -3.27 -13.73 -14.73
CA PHE A 42 -3.72 -15.13 -14.86
C PHE A 42 -5.20 -15.22 -15.25
N LEU A 43 -6.08 -14.47 -14.59
CA LEU A 43 -7.52 -14.49 -14.82
C LEU A 43 -7.88 -13.97 -16.22
N VAL A 44 -7.28 -12.87 -16.65
CA VAL A 44 -7.54 -12.32 -17.99
C VAL A 44 -6.99 -13.27 -19.06
N ASN A 45 -5.78 -13.80 -18.88
CA ASN A 45 -5.21 -14.76 -19.81
C ASN A 45 -6.03 -16.05 -19.93
N LYS A 46 -6.71 -16.48 -18.85
CA LYS A 46 -7.60 -17.65 -18.88
C LYS A 46 -8.80 -17.46 -19.81
N LYS A 47 -9.27 -16.21 -19.97
CA LYS A 47 -10.36 -15.85 -20.90
C LYS A 47 -9.91 -15.65 -22.34
N LEU A 48 -8.60 -15.52 -22.57
CA LEU A 48 -8.04 -15.22 -23.88
C LEU A 48 -7.40 -16.46 -24.54
N PRO A 49 -7.43 -16.54 -25.88
CA PRO A 49 -6.67 -17.54 -26.63
C PRO A 49 -5.16 -17.33 -26.40
N ILE A 50 -4.37 -18.38 -26.55
CA ILE A 50 -2.92 -18.40 -26.23
C ILE A 50 -2.17 -17.25 -26.94
N GLU A 51 -2.57 -16.95 -28.16
CA GLU A 51 -2.00 -15.91 -29.02
C GLU A 51 -2.15 -14.50 -28.42
N ASP A 52 -3.22 -14.24 -27.68
CA ASP A 52 -3.55 -12.92 -27.13
C ASP A 52 -3.14 -12.77 -25.66
N ARG A 53 -2.60 -13.83 -25.05
CA ARG A 53 -2.10 -13.79 -23.67
C ARG A 53 -0.86 -12.91 -23.54
N ILE A 54 -0.72 -12.29 -22.37
CA ILE A 54 0.43 -11.46 -22.01
C ILE A 54 1.17 -12.04 -20.81
N THR A 55 2.44 -11.70 -20.66
CA THR A 55 3.22 -12.07 -19.47
C THR A 55 3.05 -11.00 -18.39
N THR A 56 3.32 -11.35 -17.12
CA THR A 56 3.33 -10.39 -16.02
C THR A 56 4.31 -9.23 -16.26
N ARG A 57 5.44 -9.50 -16.95
CA ARG A 57 6.38 -8.44 -17.35
C ARG A 57 5.75 -7.45 -18.32
N CYS A 58 4.97 -7.94 -19.28
CA CYS A 58 4.24 -7.09 -20.23
C CYS A 58 3.23 -6.21 -19.50
N PHE A 59 2.45 -6.80 -18.59
CA PHE A 59 1.50 -6.07 -17.76
C PHE A 59 2.17 -4.97 -16.93
N LYS A 60 3.29 -5.28 -16.25
CA LYS A 60 4.07 -4.29 -15.48
C LYS A 60 4.60 -3.15 -16.36
N ASN A 61 5.04 -3.45 -17.59
CA ASN A 61 5.48 -2.43 -18.53
C ASN A 61 4.33 -1.50 -18.94
N TRP A 62 3.15 -2.04 -19.25
CA TRP A 62 1.97 -1.25 -19.58
C TRP A 62 1.53 -0.37 -18.41
N LYS A 63 1.51 -0.92 -17.20
CA LYS A 63 1.22 -0.18 -15.96
C LYS A 63 2.22 0.94 -15.69
N ALA A 64 3.46 0.79 -16.16
CA ALA A 64 4.50 1.81 -16.06
C ALA A 64 4.49 2.84 -17.22
N GLY A 65 3.42 2.90 -18.02
CA GLY A 65 3.30 3.85 -19.13
C GLY A 65 3.99 3.44 -20.42
N LYS A 66 4.53 2.21 -20.51
CA LYS A 66 5.29 1.74 -21.68
C LYS A 66 4.38 1.04 -22.69
N PHE A 67 3.51 1.81 -23.36
CA PHE A 67 2.51 1.31 -24.32
C PHE A 67 2.56 1.95 -25.72
N ALA A 68 3.66 2.62 -26.06
CA ALA A 68 3.89 3.12 -27.42
C ALA A 68 3.73 1.99 -28.48
N PRO A 69 3.10 2.26 -29.63
CA PRO A 69 2.67 3.58 -30.14
C PRO A 69 1.23 3.99 -29.78
N ASN A 70 0.45 3.13 -29.12
CA ASN A 70 -0.99 3.39 -28.93
C ASN A 70 -1.27 3.95 -27.54
N GLU A 71 -1.11 5.27 -27.41
CA GLU A 71 -1.24 5.99 -26.13
C GLU A 71 -2.67 5.97 -25.61
N GLU A 72 -3.67 6.15 -26.48
CA GLU A 72 -5.09 6.17 -26.11
C GLU A 72 -5.55 4.86 -25.45
N LEU A 73 -5.19 3.71 -26.03
CA LEU A 73 -5.49 2.41 -25.39
C LEU A 73 -4.70 2.22 -24.09
N GLY A 74 -3.48 2.76 -24.03
CA GLY A 74 -2.66 2.74 -22.82
C GLY A 74 -3.30 3.50 -21.66
N GLU A 75 -3.86 4.67 -21.95
CA GLU A 75 -4.60 5.49 -20.99
C GLU A 75 -5.86 4.76 -20.52
N GLN A 76 -6.68 4.22 -21.44
CA GLN A 76 -7.85 3.42 -21.08
C GLN A 76 -7.50 2.21 -20.19
N PHE A 77 -6.37 1.56 -20.47
CA PHE A 77 -5.87 0.48 -19.62
C PHE A 77 -5.50 0.97 -18.22
N ILE A 78 -4.81 2.12 -18.10
CA ILE A 78 -4.47 2.71 -16.80
C ILE A 78 -5.73 3.06 -16.02
N GLU A 79 -6.70 3.70 -16.66
CA GLU A 79 -7.98 4.08 -16.04
C GLU A 79 -8.69 2.87 -15.46
N LEU A 80 -8.79 1.77 -16.20
CA LEU A 80 -9.38 0.52 -15.70
C LEU A 80 -8.63 -0.07 -14.51
N VAL A 81 -7.30 -0.01 -14.53
CA VAL A 81 -6.48 -0.47 -13.39
C VAL A 81 -6.71 0.42 -12.17
N GLN A 82 -6.84 1.74 -12.35
CA GLN A 82 -7.14 2.66 -11.26
C GLN A 82 -8.55 2.46 -10.71
N GLU A 83 -9.55 2.28 -11.59
CA GLU A 83 -10.93 1.96 -11.21
C GLU A 83 -10.98 0.67 -10.38
N ALA A 84 -10.25 -0.37 -10.81
CA ALA A 84 -10.13 -1.60 -10.03
C ALA A 84 -9.56 -1.35 -8.61
N LEU A 85 -8.53 -0.52 -8.48
CA LEU A 85 -7.95 -0.17 -7.18
C LEU A 85 -8.93 0.64 -6.32
N ILE A 86 -9.72 1.53 -6.91
CA ILE A 86 -10.76 2.28 -6.19
C ILE A 86 -11.82 1.31 -5.66
N ASN A 87 -12.30 0.40 -6.50
CA ASN A 87 -13.29 -0.60 -6.12
C ASN A 87 -12.78 -1.51 -4.98
N GLU A 88 -11.49 -1.87 -5.01
CA GLU A 88 -10.85 -2.60 -3.91
C GLU A 88 -10.83 -1.81 -2.60
N LYS A 89 -10.48 -0.51 -2.65
CA LYS A 89 -10.49 0.38 -1.48
C LYS A 89 -11.89 0.49 -0.90
N GLU A 90 -12.89 0.74 -1.74
CA GLU A 90 -14.29 0.85 -1.32
C GLU A 90 -14.78 -0.44 -0.68
N ALA A 91 -14.49 -1.60 -1.29
CA ALA A 91 -14.86 -2.90 -0.74
C ALA A 91 -14.20 -3.18 0.62
N LEU A 92 -12.91 -2.83 0.79
CA LEU A 92 -12.21 -2.96 2.07
C LEU A 92 -12.79 -2.02 3.13
N LEU A 93 -13.05 -0.75 2.78
CA LEU A 93 -13.64 0.23 3.69
C LEU A 93 -15.07 -0.14 4.08
N ASN A 94 -15.86 -0.67 3.14
CA ASN A 94 -17.20 -1.16 3.43
C ASN A 94 -17.16 -2.38 4.33
N SER A 95 -16.20 -3.29 4.12
CA SER A 95 -15.98 -4.42 5.02
C SER A 95 -15.59 -3.94 6.42
N LEU A 96 -14.70 -2.95 6.52
CA LEU A 96 -14.28 -2.33 7.78
C LEU A 96 -15.45 -1.68 8.54
N LYS A 97 -16.29 -0.89 7.85
CA LYS A 97 -17.43 -0.17 8.45
C LYS A 97 -18.55 -1.10 8.92
N ASN A 98 -18.81 -2.17 8.17
CA ASN A 98 -19.92 -3.09 8.44
C ASN A 98 -19.51 -4.28 9.31
N GLU A 99 -18.25 -4.35 9.76
CA GLU A 99 -17.73 -5.43 10.58
C GLU A 99 -18.29 -5.39 12.01
N LYS A 100 -19.22 -6.30 12.31
CA LYS A 100 -19.84 -6.41 13.65
C LYS A 100 -19.09 -7.34 14.59
N SER A 101 -18.19 -8.18 14.08
CA SER A 101 -17.58 -9.29 14.84
C SER A 101 -16.20 -8.98 15.41
N GLY A 102 -15.75 -7.72 15.36
CA GLY A 102 -14.46 -7.30 15.94
C GLY A 102 -13.23 -7.60 15.07
N TYR A 103 -13.38 -8.17 13.88
CA TYR A 103 -12.27 -8.44 12.94
C TYR A 103 -11.85 -7.22 12.10
N TRP A 104 -12.28 -6.02 12.49
CA TRP A 104 -11.96 -4.78 11.76
C TRP A 104 -10.45 -4.58 11.62
N VAL A 105 -9.67 -5.05 12.60
CA VAL A 105 -8.20 -5.01 12.61
C VAL A 105 -7.61 -5.70 11.38
N ARG A 106 -8.22 -6.79 10.90
CA ARG A 106 -7.74 -7.50 9.70
C ARG A 106 -7.87 -6.62 8.46
N TYR A 107 -9.03 -5.97 8.29
CA TYR A 107 -9.28 -5.12 7.13
C TYR A 107 -8.45 -3.84 7.19
N ALA A 108 -8.28 -3.25 8.38
CA ALA A 108 -7.39 -2.12 8.61
C ALA A 108 -5.93 -2.48 8.27
N TRP A 109 -5.45 -3.64 8.71
CA TRP A 109 -4.10 -4.11 8.41
C TRP A 109 -3.85 -4.35 6.91
N ILE A 110 -4.84 -4.88 6.19
CA ILE A 110 -4.76 -5.02 4.72
C ILE A 110 -4.69 -3.64 4.05
N LEU A 111 -5.54 -2.71 4.48
CA LEU A 111 -5.56 -1.33 3.97
C LEU A 111 -4.19 -0.65 4.16
N GLU A 112 -3.64 -0.67 5.36
CA GLU A 112 -2.34 -0.05 5.70
C GLU A 112 -1.17 -0.60 4.87
N ARG A 113 -1.17 -1.91 4.57
CA ARG A 113 -0.07 -2.55 3.84
C ARG A 113 -0.18 -2.42 2.32
N LYS A 114 -1.41 -2.35 1.79
CA LYS A 114 -1.66 -2.29 0.35
C LYS A 114 -1.67 -0.85 -0.16
N PHE A 115 -2.14 0.08 0.66
CA PHE A 115 -2.35 1.47 0.31
C PHE A 115 -1.59 2.37 1.29
N GLU A 116 -0.47 2.90 0.83
CA GLU A 116 0.48 3.68 1.63
C GLU A 116 -0.19 4.92 2.26
N GLU A 117 -1.18 5.50 1.58
CA GLU A 117 -1.93 6.65 2.07
C GLU A 117 -2.77 6.37 3.33
N TYR A 118 -3.03 5.10 3.65
CA TYR A 118 -3.73 4.69 4.87
C TYR A 118 -2.78 4.26 6.00
N ASN A 119 -1.46 4.27 5.76
CA ASN A 119 -0.49 3.91 6.78
C ASN A 119 -0.37 5.04 7.82
N LEU A 120 -0.95 4.82 9.01
CA LEU A 120 -0.94 5.78 10.12
C LEU A 120 0.45 5.98 10.74
N LYS A 121 1.36 5.02 10.54
CA LYS A 121 2.76 5.25 10.85
C LYS A 121 3.28 6.18 9.77
N GLN A 122 3.53 7.44 10.12
CA GLN A 122 4.37 8.29 9.28
C GLN A 122 5.59 7.45 8.90
N VAL A 123 5.75 7.20 7.59
CA VAL A 123 7.05 6.86 7.03
C VAL A 123 7.85 8.14 7.23
N THR A 124 8.34 8.37 8.45
CA THR A 124 9.37 9.36 8.70
C THR A 124 10.47 8.94 7.76
N GLU A 125 10.65 9.75 6.73
CA GLU A 125 11.69 9.62 5.73
C GLU A 125 13.05 9.48 6.42
N ASN A 126 13.43 8.25 6.75
CA ASN A 126 14.82 7.83 6.67
C ASN A 126 15.13 7.69 5.17
N ILE A 127 15.03 8.80 4.43
CA ILE A 127 15.79 8.99 3.21
C ILE A 127 17.25 8.96 3.68
N ASN A 128 17.85 7.78 3.65
CA ASN A 128 19.29 7.56 3.48
C ASN A 128 20.20 8.74 3.87
N LYS A 129 20.20 9.15 5.14
CA LYS A 129 21.46 9.54 5.75
C LYS A 129 22.09 8.21 6.07
N ASN A 130 23.17 7.90 5.36
CA ASN A 130 24.07 6.82 5.68
C ASN A 130 24.29 6.79 7.20
N GLU A 131 23.55 5.94 7.91
CA GLU A 131 23.89 5.48 9.25
C GLU A 131 24.90 4.33 9.09
N GLU A 132 25.93 4.56 8.28
CA GLU A 132 27.26 4.30 8.81
C GLU A 132 27.38 5.31 9.94
N THR A 133 27.17 4.85 11.17
CA THR A 133 27.65 5.56 12.36
C THR A 133 29.07 6.01 12.05
N GLN A 134 29.27 7.29 11.70
CA GLN A 134 30.60 7.84 11.56
C GLN A 134 31.18 7.80 12.95
N ILE A 135 31.93 6.74 13.26
CA ILE A 135 32.75 6.64 14.45
C ILE A 135 33.84 7.69 14.23
N ILE A 136 33.60 8.91 14.72
CA ILE A 136 34.62 9.95 14.73
C ILE A 136 35.67 9.51 15.75
N GLN A 137 36.74 8.88 15.29
CA GLN A 137 37.92 8.61 16.13
C GLN A 137 38.64 9.92 16.42
N ILE A 138 38.20 10.63 17.47
CA ILE A 138 38.90 11.82 17.95
C ILE A 138 40.16 11.35 18.69
N THR A 139 41.31 11.47 18.04
CA THR A 139 42.60 11.22 18.68
C THR A 139 43.08 12.53 19.30
N ALA A 140 43.09 12.62 20.63
CA ALA A 140 43.58 13.81 21.33
C ALA A 140 45.12 13.87 21.23
N ALA A 141 45.66 14.97 20.68
CA ALA A 141 47.10 15.15 20.58
C ALA A 141 47.73 15.65 21.89
N ASN A 142 46.98 16.38 22.72
CA ASN A 142 47.45 16.99 23.96
C ASN A 142 46.52 16.69 25.16
N LEU A 143 47.10 16.70 26.37
CA LEU A 143 46.43 16.34 27.63
C LEU A 143 45.23 17.26 27.96
N GLU A 144 45.28 18.53 27.54
CA GLU A 144 44.20 19.51 27.78
C GLU A 144 42.96 19.24 26.92
N GLN A 145 43.16 18.80 25.67
CA GLN A 145 42.06 18.43 24.77
C GLN A 145 41.33 17.17 25.26
N LYS A 146 42.08 16.23 25.87
CA LYS A 146 41.49 15.03 26.49
C LYS A 146 40.51 15.41 27.62
N LYS A 147 40.90 16.35 28.49
CA LYS A 147 40.04 16.82 29.59
C LYS A 147 38.79 17.57 29.09
N MET A 148 38.92 18.32 28.00
CA MET A 148 37.77 19.00 27.39
C MET A 148 36.76 18.02 26.77
N ILE A 149 37.25 16.93 26.15
CA ILE A 149 36.40 15.87 25.59
C ILE A 149 35.69 15.08 26.71
N GLU A 150 36.40 14.74 27.79
CA GLU A 150 35.81 14.04 28.94
C GLU A 150 34.70 14.86 29.63
N ASN A 151 34.87 16.19 29.73
CA ASN A 151 33.85 17.07 30.29
C ASN A 151 32.61 17.24 29.40
N LEU A 152 32.74 17.10 28.09
CA LEU A 152 31.61 17.16 27.15
C LEU A 152 30.78 15.86 27.15
N ILE A 153 31.40 14.73 27.49
CA ILE A 153 30.75 13.41 27.52
C ILE A 153 30.03 13.19 28.87
N ASN A 154 30.55 13.75 29.97
CA ASN A 154 29.96 13.62 31.31
C ASN A 154 29.06 14.81 31.69
N VAL A 155 28.18 15.25 30.79
CA VAL A 155 27.07 16.13 31.21
C VAL A 155 26.02 15.23 31.84
N ASP A 156 25.93 15.25 33.18
CA ASP A 156 24.96 14.49 33.96
C ASP A 156 23.53 14.73 33.45
N PHE A 157 22.95 13.73 32.78
CA PHE A 157 21.53 13.72 32.46
C PHE A 157 20.78 13.02 33.60
N GLU A 158 19.90 13.75 34.28
CA GLU A 158 18.92 13.15 35.19
C GLU A 158 17.86 12.42 34.36
N GLU A 159 17.86 11.09 34.46
CA GLU A 159 16.85 10.24 33.85
C GLU A 159 15.49 10.46 34.55
N VAL A 160 14.67 11.37 34.02
CA VAL A 160 13.32 11.62 34.56
C VAL A 160 12.44 10.41 34.23
N LYS A 161 12.25 9.51 35.21
CA LYS A 161 11.33 8.38 35.07
C LYS A 161 9.90 8.88 34.83
N PRO A 162 9.15 8.28 33.89
CA PRO A 162 7.80 8.70 33.58
C PRO A 162 6.90 8.60 34.83
N LYS A 163 6.23 9.71 35.19
CA LYS A 163 5.23 9.71 36.26
C LYS A 163 4.06 8.82 35.84
N GLN A 164 3.86 7.72 36.55
CA GLN A 164 2.65 6.91 36.41
C GLN A 164 1.45 7.71 36.94
N ILE A 165 0.57 8.13 36.03
CA ILE A 165 -0.72 8.71 36.41
C ILE A 165 -1.56 7.55 36.95
N LYS A 166 -1.90 7.59 38.25
CA LYS A 166 -2.87 6.67 38.83
C LYS A 166 -4.24 7.02 38.24
N ILE A 167 -4.69 6.24 37.26
CA ILE A 167 -6.08 6.24 36.83
C ILE A 167 -6.89 5.83 38.07
N LYS A 168 -7.74 6.73 38.57
CA LYS A 168 -8.69 6.38 39.63
C LYS A 168 -9.60 5.29 39.05
N PRO A 169 -9.83 4.17 39.75
CA PRO A 169 -10.85 3.23 39.32
C PRO A 169 -12.19 3.98 39.23
N GLU A 170 -12.88 3.76 38.11
CA GLU A 170 -14.23 4.26 37.89
C GLU A 170 -15.11 3.88 39.08
N VAL A 171 -15.92 4.85 39.48
CA VAL A 171 -16.93 4.75 40.52
C VAL A 171 -17.76 3.49 40.29
N GLU A 172 -17.86 2.65 41.31
CA GLU A 172 -18.76 1.49 41.36
C GLU A 172 -20.17 1.93 40.92
N SER A 173 -20.66 1.35 39.84
CA SER A 173 -22.05 1.50 39.41
C SER A 173 -22.97 0.88 40.46
N THR A 174 -23.44 1.68 41.40
CA THR A 174 -24.54 1.31 42.29
C THR A 174 -25.87 1.46 41.56
N ASP A 175 -26.12 0.62 40.57
CA ASP A 175 -27.45 0.44 39.97
C ASP A 175 -27.76 -1.05 39.89
N ASN A 176 -28.08 -1.61 41.05
CA ASN A 176 -28.94 -2.79 41.18
C ASN A 176 -29.83 -2.55 42.39
N LYS A 177 -30.83 -1.68 42.21
CA LYS A 177 -32.04 -1.74 43.03
C LYS A 177 -32.95 -2.76 42.37
N GLU A 178 -33.16 -3.89 43.04
CA GLU A 178 -34.24 -4.81 42.78
C GLU A 178 -35.56 -4.02 42.82
N GLU A 179 -36.20 -3.87 41.66
CA GLU A 179 -37.61 -3.46 41.59
C GLU A 179 -38.46 -4.71 41.82
N ASP A 180 -38.98 -4.81 43.04
CA ASP A 180 -40.00 -5.75 43.48
C ASP A 180 -41.35 -5.39 42.81
N TYR A 181 -41.72 -6.11 41.75
CA TYR A 181 -43.06 -6.02 41.16
C TYR A 181 -43.98 -7.03 41.84
N GLY A 182 -44.45 -6.66 43.03
CA GLY A 182 -45.71 -7.16 43.56
C GLY A 182 -46.87 -6.30 43.06
N PHE A 183 -47.68 -6.85 42.14
CA PHE A 183 -49.16 -6.77 42.06
C PHE A 183 -49.65 -7.36 40.73
#